data_AF-A0A7W9ZIL2-F1
#
_entry.id   AF-A0A7W9ZIL2-F1
#
_cell.length_a   1.000
_cell.length_b   1.000
_cell.length_c   1.000
_cell.angle_alpha   90.00
_cell.angle_beta   90.00
_cell.angle_gamma   90.00
#
_symmetry.space_group_name_H-M   'P 1'
#
loop_
_entity.id
_entity.type
_entity.pdbx_description
1 polymer ?
#
loop_
_entity_poly.entity_id
_entity_poly.type
_entity_poly.pdbx_seq_one_letter_code
_entity_poly.pdbx_strand_id
1 'polypeptide(L)'
;MVEITLAAMALAAAQTMATAGLEEVTKDLYGGLKRTLKDRFRIGAAVEALEEAPQDADTQDFVAKKLETSGALSDAEVLQALDALKAALLALPERATPQTAILIEAIRAHTFTFTNVHATGGASIVVKGVEVTGALHMENVTARG
;
A
#
# COMPACT_ATOMS: atom_id res chain seq x y z
N MET A 1 8.14 -7.23 -23.47
CA MET A 1 6.87 -6.50 -23.21
C MET A 1 6.31 -7.15 -21.96
N VAL A 2 6.39 -6.49 -20.81
CA VAL A 2 6.00 -7.11 -19.53
C VAL A 2 4.48 -7.13 -19.50
N GLU A 3 3.88 -8.30 -19.77
CA GLU A 3 2.47 -8.54 -19.47
C GLU A 3 2.31 -8.42 -17.95
N ILE A 4 1.75 -7.30 -17.50
CA ILE A 4 1.43 -7.12 -16.09
C ILE A 4 0.30 -8.11 -15.81
N THR A 5 0.64 -9.21 -15.14
CA THR A 5 -0.34 -10.23 -14.77
C THR A 5 -1.31 -9.66 -13.74
N LEU A 6 -2.53 -10.18 -13.70
CA LEU A 6 -3.49 -9.82 -12.66
C LEU A 6 -2.94 -10.09 -11.24
N ALA A 7 -2.03 -11.04 -11.08
CA ALA A 7 -1.29 -11.23 -9.83
C ALA A 7 -0.37 -10.04 -9.51
N ALA A 8 0.38 -9.52 -10.49
CA ALA A 8 1.18 -8.30 -10.33
C ALA A 8 0.31 -7.06 -10.06
N MET A 9 -0.89 -6.97 -10.64
CA MET A 9 -1.84 -5.88 -10.37
C MET A 9 -2.51 -5.99 -9.02
N ALA A 10 -2.91 -7.19 -8.59
CA ALA A 10 -3.44 -7.43 -7.26
C ALA A 10 -2.37 -7.19 -6.19
N LEU A 11 -1.12 -7.56 -6.47
CA LEU A 11 0.06 -7.24 -5.66
C LEU A 11 0.30 -5.73 -5.57
N ALA A 12 0.22 -5.01 -6.70
CA ALA A 12 0.35 -3.56 -6.73
C ALA A 12 -0.80 -2.91 -5.94
N ALA A 13 -2.04 -3.33 -6.16
CA ALA A 13 -3.21 -2.85 -5.43
C ALA A 13 -3.12 -3.15 -3.93
N ALA A 14 -2.74 -4.37 -3.53
CA ALA A 14 -2.58 -4.78 -2.14
C ALA A 14 -1.46 -4.01 -1.43
N GLN A 15 -0.30 -3.82 -2.06
CA GLN A 15 0.78 -2.97 -1.53
C GLN A 15 0.34 -1.50 -1.42
N THR A 16 -0.42 -1.00 -2.39
CA THR A 16 -0.96 0.38 -2.37
C THR A 16 -2.08 0.54 -1.33
N MET A 17 -2.87 -0.51 -1.07
CA MET A 17 -3.86 -0.56 0.02
C MET A 17 -3.18 -0.57 1.39
N ALA A 18 -2.13 -1.38 1.56
CA ALA A 18 -1.39 -1.52 2.81
C ALA A 18 -0.67 -0.22 3.21
N THR A 19 -0.30 0.62 2.23
CA THR A 19 0.38 1.92 2.43
C THR A 19 -0.58 3.12 2.63
N ALA A 20 -1.84 2.84 2.97
CA ALA A 20 -2.81 3.80 3.51
C ALA A 20 -3.29 4.91 2.55
N GLY A 21 -3.22 4.74 1.24
CA GLY A 21 -4.06 5.59 0.40
C GLY A 21 -4.19 5.18 -1.05
N LEU A 22 -5.21 4.37 -1.27
CA LEU A 22 -5.95 4.43 -2.52
C LEU A 22 -7.04 5.48 -2.38
N GLU A 23 -7.22 6.27 -3.44
CA GLU A 23 -8.44 7.02 -3.64
C GLU A 23 -9.62 6.04 -3.64
N GLU A 24 -10.79 6.51 -3.19
CA GLU A 24 -12.00 5.69 -3.05
C GLU A 24 -12.35 4.96 -4.36
N VAL A 25 -12.12 5.64 -5.49
CA VAL A 25 -12.27 5.10 -6.84
C VAL A 25 -11.47 3.82 -7.06
N THR A 26 -10.21 3.76 -6.61
CA THR A 26 -9.37 2.58 -6.86
C THR A 26 -9.75 1.41 -5.97
N LYS A 27 -10.25 1.68 -4.75
CA LYS A 27 -10.83 0.65 -3.87
C LYS A 27 -12.09 0.05 -4.49
N ASP A 28 -12.95 0.88 -5.05
CA ASP A 28 -14.18 0.43 -5.71
C ASP A 28 -13.88 -0.41 -6.96
N LEU A 29 -12.92 0.02 -7.78
CA LEU A 29 -12.47 -0.75 -8.95
C LEU A 29 -11.91 -2.12 -8.55
N TYR A 30 -11.04 -2.15 -7.54
CA TYR A 30 -10.48 -3.42 -7.03
C TYR A 30 -11.56 -4.32 -6.41
N GLY A 31 -12.46 -3.75 -5.60
CA GLY A 31 -13.57 -4.47 -4.99
C GLY A 31 -14.55 -5.03 -6.02
N GLY A 32 -14.83 -4.28 -7.09
CA GLY A 32 -15.61 -4.72 -8.24
C GLY A 32 -14.96 -5.90 -8.95
N LEU A 33 -13.67 -5.78 -9.28
CA LEU A 33 -12.90 -6.86 -9.89
C LEU A 33 -12.88 -8.12 -9.02
N LYS A 34 -12.60 -7.98 -7.72
CA LYS A 34 -12.61 -9.10 -6.76
C LYS A 34 -13.98 -9.80 -6.74
N ARG A 35 -15.07 -9.03 -6.75
CA ARG A 35 -16.43 -9.58 -6.78
C ARG A 35 -16.68 -10.36 -8.07
N THR A 36 -16.28 -9.83 -9.24
CA THR A 36 -16.37 -10.56 -10.52
C THR A 36 -15.58 -11.86 -10.50
N LEU A 37 -14.34 -11.84 -10.00
CA LEU A 37 -13.50 -13.04 -9.87
C LEU A 37 -14.10 -14.07 -8.89
N LYS A 38 -14.72 -13.62 -7.81
CA LYS A 38 -15.38 -14.48 -6.83
C LYS A 38 -16.67 -15.11 -7.36
N ASP A 39 -17.57 -14.30 -7.90
CA ASP A 39 -18.93 -14.73 -8.23
C ASP A 39 -18.96 -15.52 -9.54
N ARG A 40 -18.18 -15.07 -10.52
CA ARG A 40 -18.22 -15.61 -11.88
C ARG A 40 -17.17 -16.70 -12.11
N PHE A 41 -15.95 -16.49 -11.64
CA PHE A 41 -14.82 -17.39 -11.86
C PHE A 41 -14.53 -18.32 -10.67
N ARG A 42 -15.18 -18.10 -9.52
CA ARG A 42 -15.05 -18.93 -8.30
C ARG A 42 -13.62 -19.00 -7.77
N ILE A 43 -12.81 -17.98 -8.03
CA ILE A 43 -11.41 -17.90 -7.57
C ILE A 43 -11.21 -16.93 -6.40
N GLY A 44 -12.30 -16.48 -5.76
CA GLY A 44 -12.25 -15.49 -4.69
C GLY A 44 -11.32 -15.87 -3.53
N ALA A 45 -11.30 -17.15 -3.13
CA ALA A 45 -10.39 -17.64 -2.08
C ALA A 45 -8.91 -17.56 -2.48
N ALA A 46 -8.60 -17.74 -3.77
CA ALA A 46 -7.23 -17.59 -4.26
C ALA A 46 -6.81 -16.11 -4.24
N VAL A 47 -7.73 -15.21 -4.59
CA VAL A 47 -7.51 -13.75 -4.50
C VAL A 47 -7.33 -13.30 -3.04
N GLU A 48 -8.15 -13.81 -2.11
CA GLU A 48 -8.02 -13.53 -0.68
C GLU A 48 -6.66 -14.01 -0.13
N ALA A 49 -6.20 -15.21 -0.50
CA ALA A 49 -4.87 -15.69 -0.12
C ALA A 49 -3.73 -14.78 -0.62
N LEU A 50 -3.85 -14.23 -1.83
CA LEU A 50 -2.89 -13.27 -2.38
C LEU A 50 -2.94 -11.91 -1.67
N GLU A 51 -4.09 -11.47 -1.17
CA GLU A 51 -4.19 -10.27 -0.34
C GLU A 51 -3.52 -10.45 1.02
N GLU A 52 -3.61 -11.64 1.61
CA GLU A 52 -2.99 -11.96 2.90
C GLU A 52 -1.47 -12.10 2.79
N ALA A 53 -0.98 -12.73 1.72
CA ALA A 53 0.44 -12.98 1.48
C ALA A 53 0.89 -12.48 0.09
N PRO A 54 0.87 -11.16 -0.15
CA PRO A 54 1.13 -10.60 -1.48
C PRO A 54 2.54 -10.88 -1.99
N GLN A 55 3.53 -11.02 -1.10
CA GLN A 55 4.93 -11.27 -1.46
C GLN A 55 5.28 -12.76 -1.59
N ASP A 56 4.34 -13.67 -1.33
CA ASP A 56 4.59 -15.11 -1.40
C ASP A 56 4.53 -15.60 -2.86
N ALA A 57 5.67 -16.05 -3.38
CA ALA A 57 5.80 -16.45 -4.79
C ALA A 57 4.91 -17.65 -5.15
N ASP A 58 4.77 -18.62 -4.25
CA ASP A 58 3.93 -19.80 -4.47
C ASP A 58 2.45 -19.41 -4.56
N THR A 59 2.01 -18.47 -3.72
CA THR A 59 0.66 -17.88 -3.76
C THR A 59 0.44 -17.11 -5.05
N GLN A 60 1.39 -16.28 -5.48
CA GLN A 60 1.30 -15.56 -6.77
C GLN A 60 1.14 -16.52 -7.95
N ASP A 61 1.97 -17.57 -8.01
CA ASP A 61 1.93 -18.58 -9.06
C ASP A 61 0.62 -19.38 -9.05
N PHE A 62 0.12 -19.72 -7.86
CA PHE A 62 -1.16 -20.41 -7.71
C PHE A 62 -2.32 -19.56 -8.24
N VAL A 63 -2.38 -18.28 -7.89
CA VAL A 63 -3.41 -17.36 -8.39
C VAL A 63 -3.30 -17.17 -9.89
N ALA A 64 -2.09 -17.00 -10.43
CA ALA A 64 -1.86 -16.87 -11.87
C ALA A 64 -2.41 -18.10 -12.63
N LYS A 65 -2.09 -19.31 -12.17
CA LYS A 65 -2.63 -20.56 -12.75
C LYS A 65 -4.15 -20.65 -12.64
N LYS A 66 -4.74 -20.22 -11.52
CA LYS A 66 -6.22 -20.19 -11.35
C LYS A 66 -6.89 -19.23 -12.31
N LEU A 67 -6.27 -18.10 -12.57
CA LEU A 67 -6.78 -17.10 -13.51
C LEU A 67 -6.74 -17.57 -14.96
N GLU A 68 -5.64 -18.22 -15.34
CA GLU A 68 -5.50 -18.81 -16.67
C GLU A 68 -6.49 -19.96 -16.88
N THR A 69 -6.55 -20.91 -15.93
CA THR A 69 -7.43 -22.09 -16.03
C THR A 69 -8.92 -21.77 -15.90
N SER A 70 -9.29 -20.67 -15.24
CA SER A 70 -10.69 -20.21 -15.15
C SER A 70 -11.16 -19.42 -16.38
N GLY A 71 -10.25 -19.05 -17.29
CA GLY A 71 -10.54 -18.21 -18.44
C GLY A 71 -10.79 -16.74 -18.08
N ALA A 72 -10.54 -16.33 -16.83
CA ALA A 72 -10.68 -14.95 -16.39
C ALA A 72 -9.79 -13.99 -17.19
N LEU A 73 -8.61 -14.45 -17.63
CA LEU A 73 -7.69 -13.66 -18.45
C LEU A 73 -8.17 -13.43 -19.88
N SER A 74 -9.20 -14.14 -20.34
CA SER A 74 -9.80 -13.96 -21.66
C SER A 74 -11.15 -13.25 -21.62
N ASP A 75 -11.61 -12.90 -20.42
CA ASP A 75 -12.90 -12.25 -20.26
C ASP A 75 -12.82 -10.74 -20.47
N ALA A 76 -13.71 -10.21 -21.31
CA ALA A 76 -13.72 -8.80 -21.66
C ALA A 76 -14.01 -7.90 -20.45
N GLU A 77 -14.90 -8.29 -19.53
CA GLU A 77 -15.21 -7.49 -18.34
C GLU A 77 -14.04 -7.47 -17.36
N VAL A 78 -13.39 -8.62 -17.15
CA VAL A 78 -12.18 -8.72 -16.31
C VAL A 78 -11.06 -7.88 -16.90
N LEU A 79 -10.82 -7.95 -18.20
CA LEU A 79 -9.78 -7.16 -18.89
C LEU A 79 -10.10 -5.66 -18.81
N GLN A 80 -11.35 -5.26 -19.00
CA GLN A 80 -11.76 -3.86 -18.88
C GLN A 80 -11.58 -3.33 -17.44
N ALA A 81 -11.97 -4.12 -16.44
CA ALA A 81 -11.80 -3.77 -15.04
C ALA A 81 -10.30 -3.68 -14.65
N LEU A 82 -9.48 -4.57 -15.22
CA LEU A 82 -8.03 -4.54 -15.10
C LEU A 82 -7.44 -3.27 -15.71
N ASP A 83 -7.80 -2.92 -16.93
CA ASP A 83 -7.30 -1.70 -17.58
C ASP A 83 -7.72 -0.43 -16.81
N ALA A 84 -8.94 -0.39 -16.30
CA ALA A 84 -9.42 0.71 -15.45
C ALA A 84 -8.63 0.80 -14.13
N LEU A 85 -8.40 -0.34 -13.47
CA LEU A 85 -7.60 -0.40 -12.25
C LEU A 85 -6.14 0.02 -12.52
N LYS A 86 -5.57 -0.41 -13.64
CA LYS A 86 -4.21 -0.05 -14.06
C LYS A 86 -4.10 1.45 -14.32
N ALA A 87 -5.04 2.01 -15.06
CA ALA A 87 -5.10 3.43 -15.34
C ALA A 87 -5.24 4.24 -14.04
N ALA A 88 -6.10 3.80 -13.12
CA ALA A 88 -6.25 4.43 -11.81
C ALA A 88 -4.95 4.35 -10.99
N LEU A 89 -4.27 3.20 -10.95
CA LEU A 89 -2.99 3.04 -10.25
C LEU A 89 -1.86 3.88 -10.87
N LEU A 90 -1.83 4.03 -12.19
CA LEU A 90 -0.85 4.89 -12.90
C LEU A 90 -1.17 6.38 -12.79
N ALA A 91 -2.45 6.73 -12.63
CA ALA A 91 -2.94 8.09 -12.46
C ALA A 91 -2.84 8.56 -11.00
N LEU A 92 -2.63 7.64 -10.05
CA LEU A 92 -2.14 8.04 -8.75
C LEU A 92 -0.87 8.85 -9.00
N PRO A 93 -0.75 10.08 -8.46
CA PRO A 93 0.54 10.76 -8.49
C PRO A 93 1.57 9.76 -7.98
N GLU A 94 2.77 9.69 -8.57
CA GLU A 94 3.91 9.01 -7.95
C GLU A 94 3.91 9.50 -6.51
N ARG A 95 3.33 8.71 -5.61
CA ARG A 95 3.15 9.19 -4.25
C ARG A 95 4.57 9.20 -3.77
N ALA A 96 5.07 10.43 -3.58
CA ALA A 96 6.07 10.72 -2.57
C ALA A 96 5.81 9.69 -1.48
N THR A 97 6.75 8.75 -1.35
CA THR A 97 6.84 7.80 -0.24
C THR A 97 6.17 8.48 0.93
N PRO A 98 5.02 7.97 1.44
CA PRO A 98 4.25 8.70 2.43
C PRO A 98 5.28 9.16 3.44
N GLN A 99 5.52 10.49 3.53
CA GLN A 99 6.59 11.00 4.38
C GLN A 99 6.20 10.53 5.74
N THR A 100 6.82 9.43 6.16
CA THR A 100 6.47 8.74 7.38
C THR A 100 7.15 9.61 8.41
N ALA A 101 6.45 10.66 8.79
CA ALA A 101 7.00 11.73 9.57
C ALA A 101 6.60 11.46 11.02
N ILE A 102 7.59 11.28 11.88
CA ILE A 102 7.34 11.41 13.32
C ILE A 102 7.14 12.91 13.56
N LEU A 103 5.88 13.32 13.69
CA LEU A 103 5.49 14.71 13.88
C LEU A 103 5.19 14.97 15.36
N ILE A 104 6.01 15.82 16.00
CA ILE A 104 5.73 16.33 17.35
C ILE A 104 5.42 17.82 17.26
N GLU A 105 4.21 18.19 17.68
CA GLU A 105 3.71 19.56 17.57
C GLU A 105 3.11 20.09 18.87
N ALA A 106 3.21 21.40 19.07
CA ALA A 106 2.50 22.17 20.10
C ALA A 106 2.75 21.69 21.55
N ILE A 107 3.99 21.30 21.87
CA ILE A 107 4.37 20.92 23.23
C ILE A 107 4.64 22.18 24.07
N ARG A 108 4.03 22.24 25.26
CA ARG A 108 4.41 23.18 26.34
C ARG A 108 4.81 22.38 27.56
N ALA A 109 6.08 22.42 27.94
CA ALA A 109 6.60 21.62 29.05
C ALA A 109 7.67 22.36 29.87
N HIS A 110 7.82 21.99 31.14
CA HIS A 110 8.97 22.47 31.91
C HIS A 110 10.25 21.71 31.53
N THR A 111 10.16 20.38 31.38
CA THR A 111 11.24 19.55 30.87
C THR A 111 10.70 18.63 29.79
N PHE A 112 11.45 18.44 28.72
CA PHE A 112 11.08 17.56 27.61
C PHE A 112 12.28 16.73 27.17
N THR A 113 12.08 15.42 26.97
CA THR A 113 13.16 14.50 26.58
C THR A 113 12.74 13.61 25.43
N PHE A 114 13.55 13.59 24.37
CA PHE A 114 13.52 12.59 23.30
C PHE A 114 14.71 11.66 23.45
N THR A 115 14.46 10.35 23.45
CA THR A 115 15.51 9.34 23.51
C THR A 115 15.20 8.22 22.51
N ASN A 116 16.20 7.82 21.73
CA ASN A 116 16.14 6.67 20.81
C ASN A 116 15.04 6.78 19.74
N VAL A 117 14.93 7.93 19.08
CA VAL A 117 13.95 8.13 17.99
C VAL A 117 14.62 7.77 16.67
N HIS A 118 14.13 6.72 16.01
CA HIS A 118 14.67 6.25 14.74
C HIS A 118 13.62 6.28 13.63
N ALA A 119 13.97 6.92 12.52
CA ALA A 119 13.20 6.93 11.28
C ALA A 119 14.04 6.29 10.16
N THR A 120 13.48 5.30 9.47
CA THR A 120 14.12 4.56 8.37
C THR A 120 13.19 4.47 7.16
N GLY A 121 13.73 4.24 5.96
CA GLY A 121 12.93 4.04 4.75
C GLY A 121 12.32 5.32 4.19
N GLY A 122 13.08 6.43 4.17
CA GLY A 122 12.60 7.72 3.68
C GLY A 122 11.69 8.49 4.64
N ALA A 123 11.52 7.98 5.86
CA ALA A 123 10.82 8.62 6.97
C ALA A 123 11.58 9.84 7.51
N SER A 124 10.85 10.87 7.94
CA SER A 124 11.42 12.10 8.51
C SER A 124 11.02 12.28 9.98
N ILE A 125 11.74 13.13 10.71
CA ILE A 125 11.38 13.52 12.08
C ILE A 125 11.19 15.02 12.07
N VAL A 126 9.99 15.48 12.43
CA VAL A 126 9.60 16.90 12.38
C VAL A 126 9.10 17.31 13.75
N VAL A 127 9.74 18.31 14.33
CA VAL A 127 9.39 18.86 15.65
C VAL A 127 9.08 20.35 15.47
N LYS A 128 7.86 20.78 15.81
CA LYS A 128 7.42 22.18 15.63
C LYS A 128 6.64 22.70 16.84
N GLY A 129 6.75 24.00 17.11
CA GLY A 129 5.95 24.64 18.17
C GLY A 129 6.20 24.05 19.57
N VAL A 130 7.46 23.72 19.88
CA VAL A 130 7.86 23.22 21.19
C VAL A 130 8.34 24.40 22.04
N GLU A 131 7.63 24.66 23.13
CA GLU A 131 7.98 25.64 24.16
C GLU A 131 8.39 24.89 25.42
N VAL A 132 9.68 24.93 25.75
CA VAL A 132 10.24 24.31 26.96
C VAL A 132 10.82 25.38 27.86
N THR A 133 10.30 25.50 29.09
CA THR A 133 10.74 26.55 30.03
C THR A 133 11.96 26.17 30.87
N GLY A 134 12.28 24.88 30.94
CA GLY A 134 13.41 24.31 31.67
C GLY A 134 14.37 23.58 30.72
N ALA A 135 14.43 22.25 30.79
CA ALA A 135 15.43 21.48 30.03
C ALA A 135 14.82 20.71 28.84
N LEU A 136 15.46 20.82 27.67
CA LEU A 136 15.18 19.98 26.50
C LEU A 136 16.36 19.02 26.29
N HIS A 137 16.10 17.72 26.34
CA HIS A 137 17.09 16.67 26.07
C HIS A 137 16.72 15.91 24.79
N MET A 138 17.68 15.73 23.90
CA MET A 138 17.53 14.94 22.67
C MET A 138 18.74 14.01 22.53
N GLU A 139 18.51 12.71 22.56
CA GLU A 139 19.56 11.69 22.50
C GLU A 139 19.19 10.56 21.55
N ASN A 140 20.17 10.08 20.78
CA ASN A 140 20.01 8.97 19.82
C ASN A 140 18.85 9.17 18.82
N VAL A 141 18.68 10.39 18.31
CA VAL A 141 17.71 10.70 17.26
C VAL A 141 18.36 10.52 15.90
N THR A 142 17.82 9.64 15.05
CA THR A 142 18.40 9.32 13.72
C THR A 142 17.31 9.20 12.67
N ALA A 143 17.49 9.87 11.52
CA ALA A 143 16.70 9.65 10.32
C ALA A 143 17.62 9.18 9.18
N ARG A 144 17.25 8.09 8.50
CA ARG A 144 18.00 7.54 7.36
C ARG A 144 17.06 7.35 6.17
N GLY A 145 17.44 7.98 5.05
CA GLY A 145 16.80 7.83 3.75
C GLY A 145 17.21 6.55 3.06
#